data_AF-A0A957E044-F1
#
_entry.id   AF-A0A957E044-F1
#
_cell.length_a   1.000
_cell.length_b   1.000
_cell.length_c   1.000
_cell.angle_alpha   90.00
_cell.angle_beta   90.00
_cell.angle_gamma   90.00
#
_symmetry.space_group_name_H-M   'P 1'
#
loop_
_entity.id
_entity.type
_entity.pdbx_description
1 polymer ?
#
loop_
_entity_poly.entity_id
_entity_poly.type
_entity_poly.pdbx_seq_one_letter_code
_entity_poly.pdbx_strand_id
1 'polypeptide(L)'
;EINTITTEDVNISAAYFPDGRQVLLGGVEGVVILDIVTGQLVESVAGESSIYFNGTDQVAVSANGERILIGSSKQPLIFEKTPFVQLINE
;
A
#
# COMPACT_ATOMS: atom_id res chain seq x y z
N GLU A 1 -22.83 -6.54 9.17
CA GLU A 1 -21.85 -7.65 9.05
C GLU A 1 -20.46 -7.03 9.06
N ILE A 2 -19.48 -7.63 9.75
CA ILE A 2 -18.09 -7.14 9.73
C ILE A 2 -17.32 -8.07 8.80
N ASN A 3 -16.75 -7.51 7.73
CA ASN A 3 -15.83 -8.25 6.86
C ASN A 3 -14.42 -8.14 7.45
N THR A 4 -13.83 -9.29 7.76
CA THR A 4 -12.47 -9.39 8.30
C THR A 4 -11.52 -9.84 7.20
N ILE A 5 -10.45 -9.09 6.99
CA ILE A 5 -9.33 -9.46 6.11
C ILE A 5 -8.15 -9.79 7.02
N THR A 6 -7.64 -11.00 6.93
CA THR A 6 -6.49 -11.46 7.75
C THR A 6 -5.21 -11.32 6.95
N THR A 7 -4.22 -10.62 7.51
CA THR A 7 -2.84 -10.59 7.01
C THR A 7 -1.93 -11.28 8.01
N GLU A 8 -0.85 -11.92 7.56
CA GLU A 8 0.13 -12.56 8.46
C GLU A 8 1.08 -11.54 9.13
N ASP A 9 1.04 -10.28 8.70
CA ASP A 9 1.90 -9.21 9.22
C ASP A 9 1.31 -8.52 10.46
N VAL A 10 2.16 -8.34 11.48
CA VAL A 10 1.81 -7.77 12.79
C VAL A 10 1.92 -6.25 12.83
N ASN A 11 2.56 -5.62 11.84
CA ASN A 11 2.69 -4.17 11.72
C ASN A 11 2.16 -3.70 10.37
N ILE A 12 0.87 -3.37 10.33
CA ILE A 12 0.19 -2.90 9.12
C ILE A 12 -0.20 -1.43 9.22
N SER A 13 0.16 -0.65 8.21
CA SER A 13 -0.45 0.65 7.91
C SER A 13 -1.47 0.47 6.79
N ALA A 14 -2.58 1.20 6.84
CA ALA A 14 -3.68 1.03 5.90
C ALA A 14 -4.28 2.38 5.47
N ALA A 15 -4.66 2.47 4.19
CA ALA A 15 -5.33 3.65 3.64
C ALA A 15 -6.39 3.23 2.61
N TYR A 16 -7.58 3.84 2.68
CA TYR A 16 -8.59 3.69 1.63
C TYR A 16 -8.19 4.48 0.39
N PHE A 17 -8.48 3.93 -0.78
CA PHE A 17 -8.55 4.76 -1.98
C PHE A 17 -9.79 5.66 -1.92
N PRO A 18 -9.74 6.87 -2.51
CA PRO A 18 -10.87 7.80 -2.52
C PRO A 18 -12.16 7.23 -3.12
N ASP A 19 -12.05 6.23 -4.00
CA ASP A 19 -13.19 5.53 -4.58
C ASP A 19 -13.93 4.61 -3.59
N GLY A 20 -13.35 4.35 -2.41
CA GLY A 20 -13.91 3.48 -1.37
C GLY A 20 -13.98 2.00 -1.74
N ARG A 21 -13.49 1.61 -2.93
CA ARG A 21 -13.55 0.24 -3.44
C ARG A 21 -12.28 -0.54 -3.13
N GLN A 22 -11.16 0.15 -3.02
CA GLN A 22 -9.88 -0.47 -2.75
C GLN A 22 -9.26 0.04 -1.45
N VAL A 23 -8.44 -0.81 -0.84
CA VAL A 23 -7.60 -0.47 0.31
C VAL A 23 -6.15 -0.79 -0.02
N LEU A 24 -5.26 0.12 0.35
CA LEU A 24 -3.82 -0.09 0.37
C LEU A 24 -3.42 -0.55 1.76
N LEU A 25 -2.69 -1.65 1.84
CA LEU A 25 -2.06 -2.14 3.06
C LEU A 25 -0.54 -2.14 2.86
N GLY A 26 0.20 -1.69 3.86
CA GLY A 26 1.66 -1.75 3.89
C GLY A 26 2.17 -2.42 5.15
N GLY A 27 3.16 -3.29 5.01
CA GLY A 27 3.79 -4.06 6.07
C GLY A 27 5.20 -4.51 5.68
N VAL A 28 5.85 -5.27 6.56
CA VAL A 28 7.22 -5.82 6.42
C VAL A 28 7.44 -6.48 5.07
N GLU A 29 6.46 -7.23 4.57
CA GLU A 29 6.57 -7.95 3.29
C GLU A 29 6.32 -7.07 2.05
N GLY A 30 5.96 -5.80 2.26
CA GLY A 30 5.74 -4.81 1.20
C GLY A 30 4.35 -4.18 1.25
N VAL A 31 3.85 -3.79 0.07
CA VAL A 31 2.51 -3.18 -0.06
C VAL A 31 1.59 -4.00 -0.95
N VAL A 32 0.31 -4.01 -0.60
CA VAL A 32 -0.73 -4.69 -1.37
C VAL A 32 -1.96 -3.82 -1.53
N ILE A 33 -2.65 -3.96 -2.66
CA ILE A 33 -3.98 -3.38 -2.89
C ILE A 33 -5.01 -4.50 -2.88
N LEU A 34 -6.07 -4.33 -2.11
CA LEU A 34 -7.21 -5.25 -2.08
C LEU A 34 -8.48 -4.57 -2.59
N ASP A 35 -9.33 -5.30 -3.31
CA ASP A 35 -10.73 -4.91 -3.56
C ASP A 35 -11.58 -5.29 -2.35
N ILE A 36 -12.25 -4.32 -1.76
CA ILE A 36 -13.01 -4.48 -0.51
C ILE A 36 -14.32 -5.27 -0.74
N VAL A 37 -14.89 -5.19 -1.94
CA VAL A 37 -16.15 -5.87 -2.28
C VAL A 37 -15.90 -7.36 -2.43
N THR A 38 -14.81 -7.74 -3.09
CA THR A 38 -14.49 -9.15 -3.37
C THR A 38 -13.52 -9.77 -2.35
N GLY A 39 -12.80 -8.95 -1.58
CA GLY A 39 -11.71 -9.39 -0.70
C GLY A 39 -10.47 -9.87 -1.47
N GLN A 40 -10.39 -9.62 -2.78
CA GLN A 40 -9.32 -10.16 -3.63
C GLN A 40 -8.13 -9.21 -3.70
N LEU A 41 -6.94 -9.82 -3.81
CA LEU A 41 -5.71 -9.11 -4.15
C LEU A 41 -5.80 -8.55 -5.56
N VAL A 42 -5.63 -7.23 -5.68
CA VAL A 42 -5.58 -6.50 -6.95
C VAL A 42 -4.14 -6.36 -7.42
N GLU A 43 -3.25 -6.00 -6.51
CA GLU A 43 -1.85 -5.70 -6.81
C GLU A 43 -0.98 -5.98 -5.58
N SER A 44 0.28 -6.38 -5.80
CA SER A 44 1.24 -6.58 -4.71
C SER A 44 2.65 -6.24 -5.15
N VAL A 45 3.34 -5.45 -4.35
CA VAL A 45 4.79 -5.28 -4.45
C VAL A 45 5.41 -5.86 -3.19
N ALA A 46 6.01 -7.03 -3.37
CA ALA A 46 6.75 -7.75 -2.34
C ALA A 46 8.21 -7.88 -2.77
N GLY A 47 9.13 -7.66 -1.84
CA GLY A 47 10.55 -7.96 -2.04
C GLY A 47 11.34 -6.97 -2.92
N GLU A 48 10.79 -5.81 -3.28
CA GLU A 48 11.65 -4.70 -3.73
C GLU A 48 12.53 -4.28 -2.54
N SER A 49 13.83 -4.55 -2.63
CA SER A 49 14.86 -4.29 -1.59
C SER A 49 14.86 -2.85 -1.04
N SER A 50 14.21 -1.91 -1.75
CA SER A 50 14.02 -0.50 -1.38
C SER A 50 12.88 -0.26 -0.39
N ILE A 51 11.91 -1.16 -0.28
CA ILE A 51 10.71 -0.99 0.55
C ILE A 51 10.90 -1.73 1.89
N TYR A 52 11.71 -1.18 2.77
CA TYR A 52 11.87 -1.71 4.12
C TYR A 52 10.84 -1.08 5.05
N PHE A 53 9.76 -1.82 5.36
CA PHE A 53 8.81 -1.42 6.41
C PHE A 53 9.39 -1.77 7.78
N ASN A 54 9.79 -0.77 8.56
CA ASN A 54 10.36 -0.96 9.90
C ASN A 54 9.30 -0.91 11.03
N GLY A 55 8.02 -1.02 10.68
CA GLY A 55 6.88 -0.95 11.60
C GLY A 55 6.48 0.46 12.03
N THR A 56 7.26 1.49 11.69
CA THR A 56 6.85 2.91 11.87
C THR A 56 6.36 3.55 10.58
N ASP A 57 6.66 2.92 9.45
CA ASP A 57 6.35 3.45 8.13
C ASP A 57 4.84 3.50 7.89
N GLN A 58 4.40 4.52 7.16
CA GLN A 58 2.98 4.79 6.92
C GLN A 58 2.68 4.79 5.44
N VAL A 59 1.47 4.36 5.07
CA VAL A 59 0.97 4.47 3.70
C VAL A 59 -0.03 5.61 3.58
N ALA A 60 -0.06 6.25 2.42
CA ALA A 60 -1.08 7.24 2.07
C ALA A 60 -1.45 7.14 0.58
N VAL A 61 -2.68 7.52 0.27
CA VAL A 61 -3.19 7.61 -1.10
C VAL A 61 -3.48 9.06 -1.43
N SER A 62 -3.14 9.51 -2.64
CA SER A 62 -3.47 10.85 -3.11
C SER A 62 -4.98 11.05 -3.23
N ALA A 63 -5.44 12.31 -3.13
CA ALA A 63 -6.87 12.63 -3.17
C ALA A 63 -7.56 12.21 -4.48
N ASN A 64 -6.81 12.12 -5.59
CA ASN A 64 -7.32 11.62 -6.87
C ASN A 64 -7.19 10.09 -7.01
N GLY A 65 -6.58 9.39 -6.06
CA GLY A 65 -6.43 7.93 -6.08
C GLY A 65 -5.33 7.39 -6.99
N GLU A 66 -4.63 8.26 -7.72
CA GLU A 66 -3.64 7.84 -8.73
C GLU A 66 -2.26 7.55 -8.13
N ARG A 67 -1.95 8.10 -6.95
CA ARG A 67 -0.63 7.96 -6.33
C ARG A 67 -0.69 7.38 -4.94
N ILE A 68 0.37 6.66 -4.63
CA ILE A 68 0.59 6.03 -3.35
C ILE A 68 1.91 6.52 -2.79
N LEU A 69 1.92 6.89 -1.51
CA LEU A 69 3.12 7.24 -0.77
C LEU A 69 3.39 6.15 0.26
N ILE A 70 4.62 5.65 0.26
CA ILE A 70 5.19 4.88 1.36
C ILE A 70 6.12 5.83 2.11
N GLY A 71 5.65 6.32 3.25
CA GLY A 71 6.44 7.16 4.13
C GLY A 71 7.43 6.32 4.92
N SER A 72 8.71 6.34 4.51
CA SER A 72 9.80 5.71 5.25
C SER A 72 10.72 6.72 5.93
N SER A 73 11.25 6.35 7.09
CA SER A 73 12.28 7.14 7.81
C SER A 73 13.58 7.34 7.03
N LYS A 74 13.87 6.50 6.02
CA LYS A 74 15.08 6.61 5.18
C LYS A 74 14.78 7.31 3.86
N GLN A 75 13.85 6.76 3.09
CA GLN A 75 13.51 7.25 1.76
C GLN A 75 12.03 7.05 1.50
N PRO A 76 11.22 8.12 1.40
CA PRO A 76 9.85 7.99 0.97
C PRO A 76 9.81 7.53 -0.48
N LEU A 77 8.88 6.61 -0.79
CA LEU A 77 8.66 6.10 -2.14
C LEU A 77 7.29 6.54 -2.61
N ILE A 78 7.20 6.94 -3.88
CA ILE A 78 5.93 7.28 -4.51
C ILE A 78 5.71 6.30 -5.65
N PHE A 79 4.50 5.78 -5.77
CA PHE A 79 4.08 4.92 -6.87
C PHE A 79 2.93 5.57 -7.62
N GLU A 80 2.91 5.44 -8.95
CA GLU A 80 1.66 5.54 -9.71
C GLU A 80 0.89 4.24 -9.51
N LYS A 81 -0.43 4.31 -9.35
CA LYS A 81 -1.30 3.15 -9.15
C LYS A 81 -1.52 2.36 -10.44
N THR A 82 -1.55 3.05 -11.58
CA THR A 82 -1.88 2.43 -12.87
C THR A 82 -1.06 3.06 -14.01
N PRO A 83 -0.04 2.37 -14.56
CA PRO A 83 0.46 1.08 -14.09
C PRO A 83 1.06 1.20 -12.68
N PHE A 84 1.10 0.10 -11.92
CA PHE A 84 1.69 0.11 -10.59
C PHE A 84 3.21 0.20 -10.68
N VAL A 85 3.76 1.41 -10.64
CA VAL A 85 5.21 1.64 -10.86
C VAL A 85 5.75 2.68 -9.90
N GLN A 86 6.95 2.42 -9.38
CA GLN A 86 7.66 3.39 -8.55
C GLN A 86 8.05 4.60 -9.42
N LEU A 87 7.70 5.80 -8.95
CA LEU A 87 8.28 7.05 -9.44
C LEU A 87 9.67 7.21 -8.83
N ILE A 88 10.68 7.16 -9.68
CA ILE A 88 12.07 7.41 -9.29
C ILE A 88 12.26 8.94 -9.35
N ASN A 89 12.62 9.56 -8.23
CA ASN A 89 13.14 10.92 -8.28
C ASN A 89 14.55 10.83 -8.89
N GLU A 90 14.79 11.52 -10.00
CA GLU A 90 16.15 11.81 -10.47
C GLU A 90 16.93 12.66 -9.45
#